data_AF-A0A961US93-F1
#
_entry.id   AF-A0A961US93-F1
#
_cell.length_a   1.000
_cell.length_b   1.000
_cell.length_c   1.000
_cell.angle_alpha   90.00
_cell.angle_beta   90.00
_cell.angle_gamma   90.00
#
_symmetry.space_group_name_H-M   'P 1'
#
loop_
_entity.id
_entity.type
_entity.pdbx_description
1 polymer ?
#
loop_
_entity_poly.entity_id
_entity_poly.type
_entity_poly.pdbx_seq_one_letter_code
_entity_poly.pdbx_strand_id
1 'polypeptide(L)'
;AHLARSHLTKPTELCDKLSAPAWRLWIDLARSDVMPDDRSREHMLSRHEIVVAIIEINSQQLRCDSIAAGLDIERLCAVRDLERDGSNPAAREALDEIGRRTHDNEEKKRKLNLEREWLEKSLADFDQTPPASIEPTKRQ
;
A
#
# COMPACT_ATOMS: atom_id res chain seq x y z
N ALA A 1 6.49 0.33 -56.42
CA ALA A 1 5.17 0.34 -55.77
C ALA A 1 5.28 -0.33 -54.40
N HIS A 2 4.69 0.29 -53.39
CA HIS A 2 4.42 -0.19 -52.03
C HIS A 2 5.57 -0.55 -51.07
N LEU A 3 6.06 0.49 -50.39
CA LEU A 3 6.28 0.45 -48.94
C LEU A 3 4.90 0.42 -48.25
N ALA A 4 4.63 -0.53 -47.36
CA ALA A 4 3.45 -0.46 -46.49
C ALA A 4 3.70 -1.10 -45.11
N ARG A 5 3.94 -0.18 -44.16
CA ARG A 5 3.35 -0.12 -42.82
C ARG A 5 3.78 -1.16 -41.79
N SER A 6 4.85 -0.79 -41.09
CA SER A 6 5.01 -0.92 -39.65
C SER A 6 3.70 -0.66 -38.89
N HIS A 7 3.20 -1.69 -38.21
CA HIS A 7 2.15 -1.56 -37.20
C HIS A 7 2.72 -0.91 -35.94
N LEU A 8 2.94 0.41 -36.01
CA LEU A 8 2.94 1.26 -34.82
C LEU A 8 1.50 1.30 -34.31
N THR A 9 1.24 0.55 -33.25
CA THR A 9 0.04 0.73 -32.43
C THR A 9 -0.07 2.20 -32.04
N LYS A 10 -1.25 2.77 -32.26
CA LYS A 10 -1.49 4.21 -32.09
C LYS A 10 -1.32 4.59 -30.62
N PRO A 11 -0.70 5.75 -30.30
CA PRO A 11 -0.51 6.23 -28.93
C PRO A 11 -1.82 6.34 -28.12
N THR A 12 -2.97 6.45 -28.79
CA THR A 12 -4.29 6.59 -28.19
C THR A 12 -4.81 5.30 -27.55
N GLU A 13 -4.41 4.11 -28.00
CA GLU A 13 -4.85 2.84 -27.40
C GLU A 13 -4.12 2.49 -26.09
N LEU A 14 -2.99 3.15 -25.82
CA LEU A 14 -2.31 3.09 -24.52
C LEU A 14 -3.03 3.92 -23.47
N CYS A 15 -3.71 5.00 -23.87
CA CYS A 15 -4.29 5.97 -22.94
C CYS A 15 -5.61 5.49 -22.32
N ASP A 16 -6.43 4.71 -23.05
CA ASP A 16 -7.66 4.12 -22.49
C ASP A 16 -7.36 3.00 -21.47
N LYS A 17 -6.18 2.37 -21.56
CA LYS A 17 -5.69 1.38 -20.59
C LYS A 17 -5.12 2.02 -19.31
N LEU A 18 -4.83 3.32 -19.30
CA LEU A 18 -4.38 4.05 -18.11
C LEU A 18 -5.51 4.39 -17.13
N SER A 19 -6.77 4.10 -17.47
CA SER A 19 -7.89 4.17 -16.50
C SER A 19 -7.95 2.96 -15.57
N ALA A 20 -7.25 1.87 -15.91
CA ALA A 20 -7.09 0.76 -15.01
C ALA A 20 -6.10 1.16 -13.91
N PRO A 21 -6.41 0.91 -12.63
CA PRO A 21 -5.47 1.22 -11.55
C PRO A 21 -4.15 0.50 -11.82
N ALA A 22 -3.02 1.16 -11.51
CA ALA A 22 -1.68 0.74 -11.93
C ALA A 22 -1.35 -0.74 -11.63
N TRP A 23 -1.97 -1.33 -10.60
CA TRP A 23 -1.85 -2.75 -10.27
C TRP A 23 -2.40 -3.70 -11.35
N ARG A 24 -3.44 -3.28 -12.10
CA ARG A 24 -4.05 -4.08 -13.17
C ARG A 24 -3.21 -4.09 -14.44
N LEU A 25 -2.60 -2.95 -14.78
CA LEU A 25 -1.58 -2.87 -15.83
C LEU A 25 -0.36 -3.75 -15.53
N TRP A 26 0.00 -3.84 -14.25
CA TRP A 26 1.12 -4.66 -13.78
C TRP A 26 0.81 -6.16 -13.86
N ILE A 27 -0.40 -6.60 -13.49
CA ILE A 27 -0.87 -7.99 -13.69
C ILE A 27 -0.92 -8.35 -15.17
N ASP A 28 -1.39 -7.44 -16.03
CA ASP A 28 -1.46 -7.67 -17.47
C ASP A 28 -0.06 -7.78 -18.11
N LEU A 29 0.91 -7.00 -17.63
CA LEU A 29 2.33 -7.12 -18.00
C LEU A 29 2.94 -8.45 -17.53
N ALA A 30 2.65 -8.90 -16.30
CA ALA A 30 3.12 -10.18 -15.78
C ALA A 30 2.47 -11.40 -16.48
N ARG A 31 1.29 -11.22 -17.09
CA ARG A 31 0.57 -12.26 -17.83
C ARG A 31 0.88 -12.27 -19.33
N SER A 32 1.53 -11.22 -19.84
CA SER A 32 1.86 -11.05 -21.24
C SER A 32 2.97 -12.01 -21.68
N ASP A 33 2.86 -12.58 -22.88
CA ASP A 33 3.90 -13.37 -23.58
C ASP A 33 5.22 -12.59 -23.83
N VAL A 34 5.31 -11.35 -23.36
CA VAL A 34 6.47 -10.46 -23.47
C VAL A 34 7.57 -10.83 -22.46
N MET A 35 7.27 -11.58 -21.40
CA MET A 35 8.27 -12.10 -20.47
C MET A 35 8.77 -13.47 -20.95
N PRO A 36 10.03 -13.59 -21.41
CA PRO A 36 10.51 -14.79 -22.09
C PRO A 36 10.77 -15.98 -21.15
N ASP A 37 10.74 -15.79 -19.82
CA ASP A 37 11.06 -16.85 -18.86
C ASP A 37 10.14 -16.84 -17.61
N ASP A 38 9.74 -18.06 -17.18
CA ASP A 38 8.85 -18.28 -16.05
C ASP A 38 9.41 -17.78 -14.70
N ARG A 39 10.73 -17.68 -14.56
CA ARG A 39 11.39 -17.25 -13.32
C ARG A 39 11.34 -15.75 -13.12
N SER A 40 11.54 -14.96 -14.18
CA SER A 40 11.36 -13.51 -14.16
C SER A 40 9.91 -13.16 -13.86
N ARG A 41 8.96 -13.95 -14.36
CA ARG A 41 7.54 -13.82 -14.03
C ARG A 41 7.28 -14.12 -12.56
N GLU A 42 7.78 -15.23 -12.03
CA GLU A 42 7.64 -15.60 -10.62
C GLU A 42 8.25 -14.53 -9.70
N HIS A 43 9.48 -14.08 -10.00
CA HIS A 43 10.16 -13.01 -9.26
C HIS A 43 9.36 -11.72 -9.22
N MET A 44 8.78 -11.31 -10.36
CA MET A 44 7.89 -10.16 -10.40
C MET A 44 6.67 -10.36 -9.50
N LEU A 45 5.99 -11.51 -9.59
CA LEU A 45 4.78 -11.81 -8.80
C LEU A 45 5.07 -11.74 -7.30
N SER A 46 6.17 -12.35 -6.83
CA SER A 46 6.57 -12.29 -5.43
C SER A 46 6.87 -10.85 -4.98
N ARG A 47 7.56 -10.06 -5.80
CA ARG A 47 7.79 -8.63 -5.51
C ARG A 47 6.47 -7.86 -5.34
N HIS A 48 5.51 -8.16 -6.21
CA HIS A 48 4.21 -7.48 -6.19
C HIS A 48 3.40 -7.81 -4.94
N GLU A 49 3.42 -9.06 -4.47
CA GLU A 49 2.76 -9.45 -3.22
C GLU A 49 3.26 -8.60 -2.04
N ILE A 50 4.58 -8.37 -1.95
CA ILE A 50 5.17 -7.51 -0.92
C ILE A 50 4.68 -6.06 -1.06
N VAL A 51 4.67 -5.52 -2.28
CA VAL A 51 4.19 -4.14 -2.55
C VAL A 51 2.70 -3.98 -2.21
N VAL A 52 1.86 -4.96 -2.56
CA VAL A 52 0.43 -4.95 -2.22
C VAL A 52 0.22 -4.97 -0.71
N ALA A 53 1.01 -5.78 0.02
CA ALA A 53 0.97 -5.78 1.48
C ALA A 53 1.33 -4.41 2.06
N ILE A 54 2.37 -3.73 1.55
CA ILE A 54 2.75 -2.37 1.97
C ILE A 54 1.60 -1.38 1.72
N ILE A 55 0.94 -1.45 0.56
CA ILE A 55 -0.20 -0.58 0.22
C ILE A 55 -1.35 -0.78 1.22
N GLU A 56 -1.66 -2.02 1.59
CA GLU A 56 -2.71 -2.30 2.57
C GLU A 56 -2.34 -1.77 3.96
N ILE A 57 -1.08 -1.89 4.39
CA ILE A 57 -0.63 -1.30 5.66
C ILE A 57 -0.77 0.23 5.64
N ASN A 58 -0.37 0.88 4.55
CA ASN A 58 -0.54 2.33 4.40
C ASN A 58 -2.04 2.72 4.46
N SER A 59 -2.91 1.94 3.81
CA SER A 59 -4.36 2.13 3.87
C SER A 59 -4.91 2.04 5.30
N GLN A 60 -4.40 1.09 6.10
CA GLN A 60 -4.75 0.95 7.52
C GLN A 60 -4.21 2.09 8.38
N GLN A 61 -2.99 2.56 8.13
CA GLN A 61 -2.41 3.71 8.83
C GLN A 61 -3.23 4.99 8.58
N LEU A 62 -3.66 5.23 7.33
CA LEU A 62 -4.54 6.36 7.01
C LEU A 62 -5.88 6.27 7.75
N ARG A 63 -6.43 5.06 7.94
CA ARG A 63 -7.62 4.86 8.78
C ARG A 63 -7.35 5.21 10.23
N CYS A 64 -6.20 4.82 10.78
CA CYS A 64 -5.78 5.20 12.13
C CYS A 64 -5.62 6.72 12.29
N ASP A 65 -5.08 7.41 11.28
CA ASP A 65 -4.93 8.86 11.30
C ASP A 65 -6.28 9.58 11.26
N SER A 66 -7.22 9.07 10.46
CA SER A 66 -8.60 9.57 10.43
C SER A 66 -9.30 9.38 11.77
N ILE A 67 -9.14 8.22 12.40
CA ILE A 67 -9.68 7.95 13.75
C ILE A 67 -9.06 8.89 14.79
N ALA A 68 -7.75 9.12 14.74
CA ALA A 68 -7.06 10.02 15.66
C ALA A 68 -7.62 11.45 15.56
N ALA A 69 -7.80 11.97 14.34
CA ALA A 69 -8.39 13.29 14.13
C ALA A 69 -9.83 13.38 14.67
N GLY A 70 -10.62 12.31 14.53
CA GLY A 70 -11.97 12.25 15.12
C GLY A 70 -11.93 12.28 16.65
N LEU A 71 -11.05 11.49 17.27
CA LEU A 71 -10.87 11.45 18.72
C LEU A 71 -10.41 12.80 19.28
N ASP A 72 -9.56 13.52 18.56
CA ASP A 72 -9.12 14.87 18.96
C ASP A 72 -10.29 15.86 19.00
N ILE A 73 -11.20 15.80 18.01
CA ILE A 73 -12.40 16.63 17.98
C ILE A 73 -13.34 16.27 19.15
N GLU A 74 -13.59 14.98 19.36
CA GLU A 74 -14.41 14.49 20.47
C GLU A 74 -13.83 14.94 21.82
N ARG A 75 -12.50 14.86 21.98
CA ARG A 75 -11.78 15.29 23.19
C ARG A 75 -11.97 16.78 23.44
N LEU A 76 -11.78 17.62 22.43
CA LEU A 76 -11.97 19.06 22.55
C LEU A 76 -13.40 19.42 22.95
N CYS A 77 -14.40 18.70 22.43
CA CYS A 77 -15.80 18.87 22.82
C CYS A 77 -16.03 18.52 24.30
N ALA A 78 -15.53 17.36 24.74
CA ALA A 78 -15.68 16.92 26.13
C ALA A 78 -14.95 17.84 27.12
N VAL A 79 -13.75 18.33 26.77
CA VAL A 79 -13.02 19.33 27.56
C VAL A 79 -13.85 20.61 27.71
N ARG A 80 -14.34 21.16 26.59
CA ARG A 80 -15.18 22.37 26.61
C ARG A 80 -16.43 22.19 27.49
N ASP A 81 -17.06 21.03 27.43
CA ASP A 81 -18.27 20.75 28.20
C ASP A 81 -17.97 20.67 29.70
N LEU A 82 -16.78 20.18 30.10
CA LEU A 82 -16.29 20.25 31.48
C LEU A 82 -15.89 21.66 31.92
N GLU A 83 -15.31 22.45 31.03
CA GLU A 83 -15.01 23.86 31.33
C GLU A 83 -16.29 24.66 31.59
N ARG A 84 -17.38 24.33 30.89
CA ARG A 84 -18.70 24.93 31.10
C ARG A 84 -19.37 24.43 32.38
N ASP A 85 -19.25 23.14 32.66
CA ASP A 85 -19.81 22.49 33.85
C ASP A 85 -18.84 21.43 34.37
N GLY A 86 -17.99 21.84 35.33
CA GLY A 86 -16.92 20.99 35.87
C GLY A 86 -17.40 19.77 36.64
N SER A 87 -18.70 19.70 36.93
CA SER A 87 -19.35 18.57 37.58
C SER A 87 -20.07 17.63 36.60
N ASN A 88 -20.03 17.90 35.29
CA ASN A 88 -20.68 17.07 34.28
C ASN A 88 -20.06 15.66 34.21
N PRO A 89 -20.74 14.62 34.73
CA PRO A 89 -20.17 13.28 34.81
C PRO A 89 -20.05 12.63 33.42
N ALA A 90 -20.97 12.94 32.50
CA ALA A 90 -20.96 12.39 31.15
C ALA A 90 -19.74 12.87 30.35
N ALA A 91 -19.33 14.14 30.54
CA ALA A 91 -18.14 14.67 29.89
C ALA A 91 -16.84 14.07 30.46
N ARG A 92 -16.80 13.70 31.75
CA ARG A 92 -15.66 12.97 32.33
C ARG A 92 -15.58 11.54 31.78
N GLU A 93 -16.70 10.82 31.77
CA GLU A 93 -16.76 9.47 31.21
C GLU A 93 -16.37 9.45 29.73
N ALA A 94 -16.82 10.44 28.96
CA ALA A 94 -16.41 10.60 27.56
C ALA A 94 -14.90 10.79 27.42
N LEU A 95 -14.26 11.61 28.27
CA LEU A 95 -12.80 11.79 28.23
C LEU A 95 -12.04 10.50 28.55
N ASP A 96 -12.50 9.72 29.52
CA ASP A 96 -11.88 8.44 29.87
C ASP A 96 -12.01 7.45 28.69
N GLU A 97 -13.18 7.39 28.07
CA GLU A 97 -13.41 6.54 26.89
C GLU A 97 -12.55 6.96 25.69
N ILE A 98 -12.49 8.26 25.40
CA ILE A 98 -11.63 8.81 24.35
C ILE A 98 -10.17 8.49 24.64
N GLY A 99 -9.74 8.57 25.89
CA GLY A 99 -8.40 8.18 26.33
C GLY A 99 -8.08 6.72 26.00
N ARG A 100 -8.98 5.78 26.33
CA ARG A 100 -8.80 4.36 25.97
C ARG A 100 -8.75 4.16 24.45
N ARG A 101 -9.69 4.74 23.71
CA ARG A 101 -9.74 4.60 22.24
C ARG A 101 -8.50 5.19 21.57
N THR A 102 -7.96 6.28 22.12
CA THR A 102 -6.70 6.88 21.65
C THR A 102 -5.54 5.91 21.86
N HIS A 103 -5.42 5.36 23.07
CA HIS A 103 -4.38 4.37 23.38
C HIS A 103 -4.45 3.15 22.46
N ASP A 104 -5.64 2.56 22.29
CA ASP A 104 -5.84 1.41 21.41
C ASP A 104 -5.45 1.72 19.95
N ASN A 105 -5.78 2.92 19.47
CA ASN A 105 -5.43 3.36 18.12
C ASN A 105 -3.91 3.60 17.96
N GLU A 106 -3.24 4.15 18.96
CA GLU A 106 -1.78 4.31 18.99
C GLU A 106 -1.06 2.96 19.00
N GLU A 107 -1.53 2.01 19.81
CA GLU A 107 -0.99 0.64 19.82
C GLU A 107 -1.13 -0.03 18.45
N LYS A 108 -2.30 0.12 17.81
CA LYS A 108 -2.52 -0.39 16.46
C LYS A 108 -1.58 0.26 15.46
N LYS A 109 -1.44 1.59 15.49
CA LYS A 109 -0.53 2.33 14.61
C LYS A 109 0.93 1.90 14.79
N ARG A 110 1.34 1.64 16.04
CA ARG A 110 2.68 1.11 16.34
C ARG A 110 2.90 -0.28 15.73
N LYS A 111 1.91 -1.19 15.82
CA LYS A 111 1.99 -2.53 15.19
C LYS A 111 2.12 -2.42 13.67
N LEU A 112 1.30 -1.57 13.04
CA LEU A 112 1.35 -1.31 11.60
C LEU A 112 2.70 -0.74 11.16
N ASN A 113 3.31 0.16 11.95
CA ASN A 113 4.63 0.70 11.64
C ASN A 113 5.71 -0.40 11.61
N LEU A 114 5.71 -1.28 12.61
CA LEU A 114 6.65 -2.41 12.66
C LEU A 114 6.47 -3.36 11.47
N GLU A 115 5.23 -3.65 11.11
CA GLU A 115 4.92 -4.50 9.96
C GLU A 115 5.36 -3.84 8.64
N ARG A 116 5.12 -2.53 8.48
CA ARG A 116 5.60 -1.77 7.32
C ARG A 116 7.13 -1.79 7.22
N GLU A 117 7.83 -1.51 8.33
CA GLU A 117 9.30 -1.53 8.36
C GLU A 117 9.86 -2.91 7.99
N TRP A 118 9.22 -3.97 8.48
CA TRP A 118 9.58 -5.34 8.10
C TRP A 118 9.32 -5.63 6.61
N LEU A 119 8.20 -5.19 6.05
CA LEU A 119 7.89 -5.34 4.61
C LEU A 119 8.84 -4.52 3.73
N GLU A 120 9.15 -3.29 4.12
CA GLU A 120 10.09 -2.42 3.39
C GLU A 120 11.50 -3.02 3.38
N LYS A 121 11.94 -3.57 4.52
CA LYS A 121 13.20 -4.33 4.58
C LYS A 121 13.15 -5.58 3.71
N SER A 122 12.05 -6.34 3.77
CA SER A 122 11.88 -7.55 2.97
C SER A 122 11.90 -7.24 1.46
N LEU A 123 11.30 -6.13 1.04
CA LEU A 123 11.34 -5.67 -0.34
C LEU A 123 12.76 -5.26 -0.77
N ALA A 124 13.48 -4.55 0.11
CA ALA A 124 14.86 -4.15 -0.16
C ALA A 124 15.82 -5.34 -0.26
N ASP A 125 15.64 -6.35 0.60
CA ASP A 125 16.41 -7.60 0.57
C ASP A 125 16.07 -8.43 -0.69
N PHE A 126 14.79 -8.43 -1.08
CA PHE A 126 14.31 -9.06 -2.32
C PHE A 126 14.93 -8.41 -3.57
N ASP A 127 14.89 -7.07 -3.67
CA ASP A 127 15.44 -6.32 -4.81
C ASP A 127 16.97 -6.41 -4.93
N GLN A 128 17.67 -6.72 -3.83
CA GLN A 128 19.13 -6.94 -3.81
C GLN A 128 19.57 -8.32 -4.27
N THR A 129 18.66 -9.29 -4.39
CA THR A 129 18.96 -10.62 -4.89
C THR A 129 18.68 -10.65 -6.39
N PRO A 130 19.69 -10.63 -7.27
CA PRO A 130 19.44 -10.73 -8.70
C PRO A 130 18.77 -12.08 -8.98
N PRO A 131 17.77 -12.15 -9.88
CA PRO A 131 17.35 -13.44 -10.42
C PRO A 131 18.60 -14.12 -10.98
N ALA A 132 18.91 -15.32 -10.48
CA ALA A 132 20.17 -16.01 -10.78
C ALA A 132 20.46 -15.94 -12.29
N SER A 133 21.64 -15.40 -12.64
CA SER A 133 22.07 -15.20 -14.02
C SER A 133 21.90 -16.50 -14.81
N ILE A 134 21.12 -16.44 -15.89
CA ILE A 134 21.01 -17.55 -16.84
C ILE A 134 22.37 -17.65 -17.53
N GLU A 135 23.24 -18.56 -17.08
CA GLU A 135 24.42 -18.92 -17.86
C GLU A 135 23.93 -19.46 -19.21
N PRO A 136 24.41 -18.93 -20.34
CA PRO A 136 24.06 -19.49 -21.63
C PRO A 136 24.69 -20.87 -21.71
N THR A 137 23.86 -21.90 -21.56
CA THR A 137 24.23 -23.30 -21.82
C THR A 137 24.84 -23.37 -23.22
N LYS A 138 26.17 -23.44 -23.30
CA LYS A 138 26.89 -23.75 -24.54
C LYS A 138 26.44 -25.14 -24.97
N ARG A 139 25.56 -25.21 -25.97
CA ARG A 139 25.28 -26.45 -26.69
C ARG A 139 26.57 -26.84 -27.42
N GLN A 140 27.16 -27.97 -27.02
CA GLN A 140 28.17 -28.70 -27.78
C GLN A 140 27.52 -29.41 -28.96
#